data_AF-A0A855Y4E1-F1
#
_entry.id   AF-A0A855Y4E1-F1
#
_cell.length_a   1.000
_cell.length_b   1.000
_cell.length_c   1.000
_cell.angle_alpha   90.00
_cell.angle_beta   90.00
_cell.angle_gamma   90.00
#
_symmetry.space_group_name_H-M   'P 1'
#
loop_
_entity.id
_entity.type
_entity.pdbx_description
1 polymer ?
#
loop_
_entity_poly.entity_id
_entity_poly.type
_entity_poly.pdbx_seq_one_letter_code
_entity_poly.pdbx_strand_id
1 'polypeptide(L)'
;MSIQIFILGALSEGNYYPYDIKKRIGKHLDQTDAKITEGTIYYNFEVLLKKGLIEKVETIQSENRPDKTTYGITEKGRQSLEQSIYKVFQKFTNVQSLYAALVHLDKVDNQKIAYLIEDIIEKMNKRLEYIESHTSQEIDVEEDLKDALLLMRDHAYHSIQSDIIWLQKLLHHVQSRVLKS
;
A
#
# COMPACT_ATOMS: atom_id res chain seq x y z
N MET A 1 4.93 0.86 -1.69
CA MET A 1 4.09 -0.10 -0.94
C MET A 1 4.78 -0.51 0.35
N SER A 2 4.07 -0.59 1.49
CA SER A 2 4.67 -0.95 2.78
C SER A 2 4.68 -2.46 3.03
N ILE A 3 5.86 -3.08 3.00
CA ILE A 3 6.02 -4.52 3.27
C ILE A 3 5.73 -4.85 4.74
N GLN A 4 5.95 -3.91 5.65
CA GLN A 4 5.67 -4.10 7.08
C GLN A 4 4.18 -4.27 7.35
N ILE A 5 3.32 -3.54 6.63
CA ILE A 5 1.85 -3.71 6.74
C ILE A 5 1.46 -5.13 6.32
N PHE A 6 2.02 -5.64 5.22
CA PHE A 6 1.77 -7.01 4.78
C PHE A 6 2.22 -8.06 5.81
N ILE A 7 3.43 -7.92 6.36
CA ILE A 7 3.96 -8.87 7.35
C ILE A 7 3.10 -8.85 8.61
N LEU A 8 2.83 -7.67 9.16
CA LEU A 8 2.01 -7.53 10.37
C LEU A 8 0.57 -7.99 10.12
N GLY A 9 -0.01 -7.66 8.98
CA GLY A 9 -1.35 -8.10 8.61
C GLY A 9 -1.45 -9.62 8.51
N ALA A 10 -0.51 -10.28 7.83
CA ALA A 10 -0.45 -11.75 7.81
C ALA A 10 -0.27 -12.33 9.21
N LEU A 11 0.66 -11.80 10.01
CA LEU A 11 0.90 -12.27 11.38
C LEU A 11 -0.28 -12.01 12.33
N SER A 12 -1.19 -11.10 11.98
CA SER A 12 -2.42 -10.86 12.74
C SER A 12 -3.45 -11.99 12.59
N GLU A 13 -3.32 -12.82 11.56
CA GLU A 13 -4.17 -13.98 11.24
C GLU A 13 -3.59 -15.31 11.75
N GLY A 14 -2.29 -15.35 12.06
CA GLY A 14 -1.61 -16.55 12.55
C GLY A 14 -0.09 -16.41 12.61
N ASN A 15 0.58 -17.42 13.17
CA ASN A 15 2.03 -17.42 13.28
C ASN A 15 2.67 -18.00 12.01
N TYR A 16 3.64 -17.31 11.44
CA TYR A 16 4.23 -17.69 10.15
C TYR A 16 5.75 -17.62 10.14
N TYR A 17 6.36 -18.50 9.34
CA TYR A 17 7.75 -18.40 8.94
C TYR A 17 7.89 -17.37 7.79
N PRO A 18 8.96 -16.56 7.73
CA PRO A 18 9.09 -15.48 6.73
C PRO A 18 8.92 -15.93 5.27
N TYR A 19 9.41 -17.13 4.92
CA TYR A 19 9.25 -17.68 3.58
C TYR A 19 7.78 -17.92 3.20
N ASP A 20 6.94 -18.34 4.16
CA ASP A 20 5.52 -18.60 3.89
C ASP A 20 4.78 -17.28 3.59
N ILE A 21 5.14 -16.20 4.29
CA ILE A 21 4.63 -14.86 3.98
C ILE A 21 5.08 -14.41 2.59
N LYS A 22 6.36 -14.57 2.24
CA LYS A 22 6.88 -14.27 0.89
C LYS A 22 6.07 -14.99 -0.18
N LYS A 23 5.84 -16.30 -0.01
CA LYS A 23 5.10 -17.13 -0.95
C LYS A 23 3.63 -16.70 -1.09
N ARG A 24 2.99 -16.33 0.03
CA ARG A 24 1.62 -15.83 0.05
C ARG A 24 1.50 -14.51 -0.71
N ILE A 25 2.38 -13.55 -0.41
CA ILE A 25 2.34 -12.22 -1.06
C ILE A 25 2.75 -12.30 -2.53
N GLY A 26 3.80 -13.06 -2.87
CA GLY A 26 4.35 -13.15 -4.22
C GLY A 26 3.27 -13.49 -5.26
N LYS A 27 2.42 -14.48 -4.97
CA LYS A 27 1.32 -14.88 -5.86
C LYS A 27 0.35 -13.73 -6.19
N HIS A 28 0.10 -12.82 -5.25
CA HIS A 28 -0.78 -11.68 -5.47
C HIS A 28 -0.09 -10.55 -6.21
N LEU A 29 1.22 -10.39 -5.99
CA LEU A 29 2.00 -9.32 -6.58
C LEU A 29 2.52 -9.63 -7.97
N ASP A 30 2.58 -10.89 -8.39
CA ASP A 30 3.01 -11.30 -9.74
C ASP A 30 2.15 -10.67 -10.87
N GLN A 31 0.94 -10.23 -10.53
CA GLN A 31 0.02 -9.51 -11.43
C GLN A 31 0.24 -7.98 -11.43
N THR A 32 1.29 -7.50 -10.75
CA THR A 32 1.57 -6.08 -10.54
C THR A 32 3.06 -5.81 -10.73
N ASP A 33 3.44 -4.53 -10.83
CA ASP A 33 4.85 -4.13 -10.88
C ASP A 33 5.55 -4.14 -9.51
N ALA A 34 4.81 -4.42 -8.43
CA ALA A 34 5.35 -4.44 -7.08
C ALA A 34 6.10 -5.75 -6.81
N LYS A 35 7.43 -5.77 -6.95
CA LYS A 35 8.24 -6.96 -6.66
C LYS A 35 8.78 -6.95 -5.23
N ILE A 36 8.76 -8.12 -4.57
CA ILE A 36 9.36 -8.31 -3.24
C ILE A 36 10.42 -9.41 -3.32
N THR A 37 11.63 -9.09 -2.86
CA THR A 37 12.72 -10.06 -2.76
C THR A 37 12.71 -10.76 -1.40
N GLU A 38 13.36 -11.91 -1.35
CA GLU A 38 13.55 -12.65 -0.09
C GLU A 38 14.33 -11.85 0.94
N GLY A 39 15.44 -11.22 0.53
CA GLY A 39 16.24 -10.36 1.41
C GLY A 39 15.43 -9.22 2.01
N THR A 40 14.50 -8.64 1.24
CA THR A 40 13.61 -7.59 1.73
C THR A 40 12.64 -8.10 2.81
N ILE A 41 12.12 -9.32 2.68
CA ILE A 41 11.24 -9.93 3.70
C ILE A 41 12.01 -10.14 4.99
N TYR A 42 13.14 -10.85 4.95
CA TYR A 42 13.92 -11.13 6.15
C TYR A 42 14.42 -9.86 6.84
N TYR A 43 14.86 -8.86 6.08
CA TYR A 43 15.23 -7.55 6.64
C TYR A 43 14.06 -6.91 7.42
N ASN A 44 12.84 -6.96 6.89
CA ASN A 44 11.70 -6.37 7.58
C ASN A 44 11.30 -7.16 8.84
N PHE A 45 11.45 -8.49 8.86
CA PHE A 45 11.28 -9.27 10.08
C PHE A 45 12.25 -8.82 11.19
N GLU A 46 13.53 -8.65 10.86
CA GLU A 46 14.53 -8.14 11.81
C GLU A 46 14.18 -6.75 12.33
N VAL A 47 13.71 -5.84 11.45
CA VAL A 47 13.25 -4.51 11.87
C VAL A 47 12.04 -4.58 12.80
N LEU A 48 11.06 -5.44 12.50
CA LEU A 48 9.85 -5.60 13.32
C LEU A 48 10.16 -6.23 14.69
N LEU A 49 11.06 -7.22 14.73
CA LEU A 49 11.56 -7.84 15.97
C LEU A 49 12.25 -6.80 16.86
N LYS A 50 13.20 -6.03 16.30
CA LYS A 50 13.93 -4.99 17.04
C LYS A 50 12.99 -3.93 17.62
N LYS A 51 11.87 -3.66 16.94
CA LYS A 51 10.84 -2.73 17.42
C LYS A 51 9.87 -3.34 18.43
N GLY A 52 9.94 -4.65 18.67
CA GLY A 52 9.01 -5.39 19.53
C GLY A 52 7.59 -5.48 18.96
N LEU A 53 7.44 -5.39 17.63
CA LEU A 53 6.15 -5.49 16.94
C LEU A 53 5.78 -6.94 16.62
N ILE A 54 6.78 -7.81 16.59
CA ILE A 54 6.62 -9.26 16.44
C ILE A 54 7.56 -9.96 17.41
N GLU A 55 7.29 -11.23 17.69
CA GLU A 55 8.10 -12.07 18.56
C GLU A 55 8.31 -13.47 17.96
N LYS A 56 9.36 -14.16 18.40
CA LYS A 56 9.61 -15.56 18.02
C LYS A 56 8.66 -16.44 18.84
N VAL A 57 7.94 -17.34 18.18
CA VAL A 57 6.97 -18.22 18.84
C VAL A 57 7.52 -19.63 18.98
N GLU A 58 7.83 -20.29 17.87
CA GLU A 58 8.41 -21.64 17.86
C GLU A 58 9.64 -21.69 16.95
N THR A 59 10.64 -22.48 17.35
CA THR A 59 11.76 -22.85 16.48
C THR A 59 11.75 -24.36 16.31
N ILE A 60 11.47 -24.82 15.10
CA ILE A 60 11.55 -26.23 14.73
C ILE A 60 12.95 -26.51 14.23
N GLN A 61 13.72 -27.27 15.00
CA GLN A 61 15.04 -27.74 14.60
C GLN A 61 14.91 -29.00 13.75
N SER A 62 15.77 -29.15 12.75
CA SER A 62 15.80 -30.33 11.88
C SER A 62 17.25 -30.74 11.62
N GLU A 63 17.60 -32.01 11.82
CA GLU A 63 18.99 -32.48 11.72
C GLU A 63 19.65 -32.22 10.35
N ASN A 64 18.86 -32.12 9.28
CA ASN A 64 19.35 -31.98 7.90
C ASN A 64 18.88 -30.69 7.18
N ARG A 65 18.30 -29.71 7.89
CA ARG A 65 17.79 -28.45 7.31
C ARG A 65 17.93 -27.27 8.28
N PRO A 66 18.00 -26.02 7.79
CA PRO A 66 18.02 -24.86 8.66
C PRO A 66 16.79 -24.81 9.58
N ASP A 67 17.01 -24.38 10.82
CA ASP A 67 15.96 -24.15 11.81
C ASP A 67 14.86 -23.24 11.24
N LYS A 68 13.61 -23.64 11.45
CA LYS A 68 12.44 -22.84 11.07
C LYS A 68 11.85 -22.15 12.29
N THR A 69 12.04 -20.83 12.36
CA THR A 69 11.45 -20.00 13.40
C THR A 69 10.15 -19.35 12.92
N THR A 70 9.03 -19.67 13.54
CA THR A 70 7.76 -18.96 13.33
C THR A 70 7.72 -17.71 14.19
N TYR A 71 7.01 -16.71 13.70
CA TYR A 71 6.83 -15.43 14.38
C TYR A 71 5.36 -15.18 14.62
N GLY A 72 5.05 -14.43 15.68
CA GLY A 72 3.71 -13.94 16.01
C GLY A 72 3.71 -12.43 16.16
N ILE A 73 2.55 -11.80 15.93
CA ILE A 73 2.38 -10.37 16.15
C ILE A 73 2.15 -10.08 17.64
N THR A 74 2.79 -9.05 18.18
CA THR A 74 2.54 -8.57 19.54
C THR A 74 1.35 -7.60 19.57
N GLU A 75 0.83 -7.27 20.77
CA GLU A 75 -0.21 -6.24 20.90
C GLU A 75 0.26 -4.88 20.35
N LYS A 76 1.52 -4.51 20.64
CA LYS A 76 2.16 -3.33 20.05
C LYS A 76 2.21 -3.41 18.51
N GLY A 77 2.43 -4.61 17.97
CA GLY A 77 2.37 -4.88 16.54
C GLY A 77 0.99 -4.62 15.94
N ARG A 78 -0.09 -5.06 16.61
CA ARG A 78 -1.46 -4.84 16.16
C ARG A 78 -1.81 -3.35 16.11
N GLN A 79 -1.46 -2.59 17.14
CA GLN A 79 -1.64 -1.14 17.16
C GLN A 79 -0.81 -0.45 16.07
N SER A 80 0.43 -0.89 15.86
CA SER A 80 1.29 -0.37 14.80
C SER A 80 0.76 -0.69 13.40
N LEU A 81 0.10 -1.83 13.20
CA LEU A 81 -0.53 -2.20 11.92
C LEU A 81 -1.65 -1.23 11.59
N GLU A 82 -2.60 -1.03 12.50
CA GLU A 82 -3.72 -0.10 12.32
C GLU A 82 -3.21 1.32 11.99
N GLN A 83 -2.28 1.85 12.79
CA GLN A 83 -1.71 3.18 12.56
C GLN A 83 -0.99 3.28 11.21
N SER A 84 -0.28 2.23 10.81
CA SER A 84 0.44 2.22 9.53
C SER A 84 -0.52 2.20 8.35
N ILE A 85 -1.66 1.50 8.47
CA ILE A 85 -2.72 1.51 7.47
C ILE A 85 -3.27 2.92 7.29
N TYR A 86 -3.71 3.61 8.35
CA TYR A 86 -4.18 5.00 8.20
C TYR A 86 -3.11 5.91 7.61
N LYS A 87 -1.85 5.73 8.02
CA LYS A 87 -0.73 6.56 7.56
C LYS A 87 -0.47 6.44 6.05
N VAL A 88 -0.67 5.27 5.43
CA VAL A 88 -0.48 5.15 3.97
C VAL A 88 -1.56 5.87 3.18
N PHE A 89 -2.79 5.96 3.70
CA PHE A 89 -3.83 6.80 3.11
C PHE A 89 -3.54 8.29 3.33
N GLN A 90 -3.19 8.69 4.56
CA GLN A 90 -2.83 10.09 4.86
C GLN A 90 -1.64 10.61 4.04
N LYS A 91 -0.67 9.73 3.75
CA LYS A 91 0.51 10.02 2.93
C LYS A 91 0.43 9.34 1.58
N PHE A 92 -0.76 9.32 0.99
CA PHE A 92 -0.98 8.73 -0.33
C PHE A 92 -0.01 9.33 -1.35
N THR A 93 0.72 8.46 -2.05
CA THR A 93 1.63 8.84 -3.14
C THR A 93 1.18 8.32 -4.50
N ASN A 94 0.64 7.10 -4.52
CA ASN A 94 0.08 6.44 -5.70
C ASN A 94 -0.77 5.24 -5.25
N VAL A 95 -1.55 4.67 -6.18
CA VAL A 95 -2.42 3.51 -5.92
C VAL A 95 -1.65 2.30 -5.39
N GLN A 96 -0.46 2.02 -5.93
CA GLN A 96 0.39 0.90 -5.51
C GLN A 96 0.86 1.02 -4.04
N SER A 97 0.91 2.26 -3.50
CA SER A 97 1.25 2.49 -2.10
C SER A 97 0.20 1.87 -1.14
N LEU A 98 -1.05 1.77 -1.60
CA LEU A 98 -2.19 1.28 -0.82
C LEU A 98 -2.34 -0.24 -0.84
N TYR A 99 -1.73 -0.95 -1.79
CA TYR A 99 -1.93 -2.40 -1.99
C TYR A 99 -1.79 -3.23 -0.71
N ALA A 100 -0.80 -2.90 0.12
CA ALA A 100 -0.61 -3.58 1.41
C ALA A 100 -1.76 -3.35 2.39
N ALA A 101 -2.34 -2.14 2.41
CA ALA A 101 -3.45 -1.82 3.28
C ALA A 101 -4.78 -2.44 2.81
N LEU A 102 -4.98 -2.59 1.49
CA LEU A 102 -6.23 -3.12 0.92
C LEU A 102 -6.60 -4.50 1.46
N VAL A 103 -5.61 -5.36 1.64
CA VAL A 103 -5.81 -6.74 2.11
C VAL A 103 -6.19 -6.80 3.59
N HIS A 104 -5.96 -5.72 4.35
CA HIS A 104 -6.11 -5.66 5.80
C HIS A 104 -7.12 -4.59 6.26
N LEU A 105 -8.06 -4.20 5.38
CA LEU A 105 -9.12 -3.24 5.71
C LEU A 105 -10.08 -3.72 6.79
N ASP A 106 -10.12 -5.02 7.10
CA ASP A 106 -10.85 -5.58 8.23
C ASP A 106 -10.20 -5.29 9.59
N LYS A 107 -8.97 -4.75 9.59
CA LYS A 107 -8.21 -4.43 10.82
C LYS A 107 -8.33 -2.97 11.24
N VAL A 108 -9.14 -2.17 10.55
CA VAL A 108 -9.25 -0.72 10.75
C VAL A 108 -10.71 -0.26 10.64
N ASP A 109 -10.98 0.93 11.16
CA ASP A 109 -12.25 1.61 11.02
C ASP A 109 -12.44 2.09 9.57
N ASN A 110 -13.38 1.45 8.87
CA ASN A 110 -13.66 1.72 7.47
C ASN A 110 -14.33 3.10 7.27
N GLN A 111 -14.96 3.70 8.29
CA GLN A 111 -15.47 5.07 8.18
C GLN A 111 -14.32 6.07 8.09
N LYS A 112 -13.26 5.89 8.89
CA LYS A 112 -12.05 6.72 8.81
C LYS A 112 -11.33 6.54 7.48
N ILE A 113 -11.26 5.32 6.95
CA ILE A 113 -10.68 5.06 5.64
C ILE A 113 -11.48 5.76 4.53
N ALA A 114 -12.81 5.73 4.58
CA ALA A 114 -13.66 6.43 3.62
C ALA A 114 -13.36 7.94 3.61
N TYR A 115 -13.32 8.58 4.78
CA TYR A 115 -12.96 9.99 4.91
C TYR A 115 -11.58 10.31 4.33
N LEU A 116 -10.58 9.46 4.57
CA LEU A 116 -9.24 9.66 4.00
C LEU A 116 -9.24 9.51 2.47
N ILE A 117 -10.01 8.57 1.91
CA ILE A 117 -10.13 8.41 0.46
C ILE A 117 -10.82 9.62 -0.18
N GLU A 118 -11.86 10.16 0.46
CA GLU A 118 -12.55 11.39 0.00
C GLU A 118 -11.58 12.58 -0.06
N ASP A 119 -10.77 12.79 0.99
CA ASP A 119 -9.74 13.84 1.01
C ASP A 119 -8.66 13.64 -0.07
N ILE A 120 -8.26 12.39 -0.35
CA ILE A 120 -7.34 12.09 -1.45
C ILE A 120 -7.98 12.47 -2.79
N ILE A 121 -9.21 12.05 -3.04
CA ILE A 121 -9.94 12.35 -4.29
C ILE A 121 -10.08 13.86 -4.48
N GLU A 122 -10.44 14.60 -3.43
CA GLU A 122 -10.56 16.06 -3.48
C GLU A 122 -9.23 16.72 -3.89
N LYS A 123 -8.12 16.31 -3.28
CA LYS A 123 -6.78 16.83 -3.63
C LYS A 123 -6.38 16.50 -5.07
N MET A 124 -6.73 15.30 -5.55
CA MET A 124 -6.43 14.89 -6.93
C MET A 124 -7.28 15.66 -7.95
N ASN A 125 -8.56 15.92 -7.65
CA ASN A 125 -9.42 16.77 -8.48
C ASN A 125 -8.86 18.19 -8.59
N LYS A 126 -8.42 18.81 -7.49
CA LYS A 126 -7.76 20.13 -7.51
C LYS A 126 -6.51 20.15 -8.39
N ARG A 127 -5.72 19.06 -8.36
CA ARG A 127 -4.54 18.91 -9.22
C ARG A 127 -4.93 18.76 -10.70
N LEU A 128 -6.02 18.06 -10.98
CA LEU A 128 -6.55 17.88 -12.33
C LEU A 128 -7.03 19.23 -12.90
N GLU A 129 -7.82 19.97 -12.13
CA GLU A 129 -8.30 21.33 -12.48
C GLU A 129 -7.12 22.27 -12.77
N TYR A 130 -6.05 22.19 -11.97
CA TYR A 130 -4.82 22.97 -12.22
C TYR A 130 -4.18 22.63 -13.57
N ILE A 131 -4.15 21.35 -13.96
CA ILE A 131 -3.60 20.93 -15.26
C ILE A 131 -4.47 21.47 -16.41
N GLU A 132 -5.79 21.41 -16.25
CA GLU A 132 -6.75 21.93 -17.24
C GLU A 132 -6.65 23.45 -17.39
N SER A 133 -6.60 24.20 -16.29
CA SER A 133 -6.58 25.67 -16.33
C SER A 133 -5.29 26.25 -16.93
N HIS A 134 -4.18 25.52 -16.86
CA HIS A 134 -2.89 25.92 -17.44
C HIS A 134 -2.69 25.43 -18.87
N THR A 135 -3.73 24.84 -19.48
CA THR A 135 -3.66 24.35 -20.87
C THR A 135 -3.58 25.48 -21.90
N SER A 136 -4.06 26.67 -21.54
CA SER A 136 -4.21 27.84 -22.42
C SER A 136 -3.03 28.81 -22.40
N GLN A 137 -1.99 28.57 -21.59
CA GLN A 137 -0.82 29.43 -21.57
C GLN A 137 0.06 29.14 -22.79
N GLU A 138 0.33 30.17 -23.60
CA GLU A 138 1.28 30.09 -24.70
C GLU A 138 2.66 29.74 -24.14
N ILE A 139 3.10 28.52 -24.41
CA ILE A 139 4.46 28.08 -24.09
C ILE A 139 5.37 28.62 -25.20
N ASP A 140 6.09 29.70 -24.92
CA ASP A 140 7.06 30.32 -25.83
C ASP A 140 8.38 29.52 -25.83
N VAL A 141 8.35 28.37 -26.51
CA VAL A 141 9.47 27.44 -26.67
C VAL A 141 9.50 26.88 -28.09
N GLU A 142 10.64 26.27 -28.46
CA GLU A 142 10.79 25.53 -29.71
C GLU A 142 9.70 24.45 -29.88
N GLU A 143 9.25 24.23 -31.12
CA GLU A 143 8.08 23.40 -31.44
C GLU A 143 8.20 21.96 -30.93
N ASP A 144 9.36 21.31 -31.10
CA ASP A 144 9.60 19.94 -30.60
C ASP A 144 9.51 19.85 -29.07
N LEU A 145 10.01 20.88 -28.36
CA LEU A 145 9.93 20.93 -26.90
C LEU A 145 8.48 21.15 -26.44
N LYS A 146 7.72 21.98 -27.17
CA LYS A 146 6.30 22.20 -26.91
C LYS A 146 5.52 20.89 -27.02
N ASP A 147 5.74 20.11 -28.08
CA ASP A 147 5.05 18.82 -28.28
C ASP A 147 5.38 17.82 -27.17
N ALA A 148 6.66 17.71 -26.78
CA ALA A 148 7.07 16.85 -25.67
C ALA A 148 6.40 17.25 -24.34
N LEU A 149 6.31 18.56 -24.06
CA LEU A 149 5.63 19.08 -22.85
C LEU A 149 4.13 18.79 -22.88
N LEU A 150 3.47 18.90 -24.03
CA LEU A 150 2.06 18.57 -24.21
C LEU A 150 1.80 17.08 -23.97
N LEU A 151 2.67 16.19 -24.48
CA LEU A 151 2.58 14.74 -24.23
C LEU A 151 2.78 14.38 -22.76
N MET A 152 3.75 15.01 -22.07
CA MET A 152 3.95 14.80 -20.63
C MET A 152 2.72 15.23 -19.81
N ARG A 153 2.12 16.37 -20.18
CA ARG A 153 0.90 16.88 -19.54
C ARG A 153 -0.28 15.96 -19.78
N ASP A 154 -0.47 15.52 -21.02
CA ASP A 154 -1.55 14.59 -21.41
C ASP A 154 -1.47 13.29 -20.61
N HIS A 155 -0.28 12.69 -20.52
CA HIS A 155 -0.05 11.52 -19.69
C HIS A 155 -0.36 11.77 -18.21
N ALA A 156 0.07 12.91 -17.66
CA ALA A 156 -0.19 13.26 -16.26
C ALA A 156 -1.69 13.43 -15.96
N TYR A 157 -2.44 14.06 -16.88
CA TYR A 157 -3.88 14.22 -16.81
C TYR A 157 -4.59 12.86 -16.74
N HIS A 158 -4.33 12.00 -17.74
CA HIS A 158 -4.94 10.66 -17.83
C HIS A 158 -4.55 9.76 -16.65
N SER A 159 -3.31 9.87 -16.15
CA SER A 159 -2.87 9.13 -14.97
C SER A 159 -3.67 9.50 -13.72
N ILE A 160 -3.87 10.80 -13.47
CA ILE A 160 -4.64 11.30 -12.32
C ILE A 160 -6.11 10.89 -12.45
N GLN A 161 -6.71 11.00 -13.63
CA GLN A 161 -8.08 10.55 -13.86
C GLN A 161 -8.26 9.06 -13.59
N SER A 162 -7.35 8.22 -14.09
CA SER A 162 -7.37 6.77 -13.86
C SER A 162 -7.31 6.44 -12.36
N ASP A 163 -6.42 7.11 -11.63
CA ASP A 163 -6.29 6.95 -10.17
C ASP A 163 -7.56 7.41 -9.43
N ILE A 164 -8.19 8.53 -9.81
CA ILE A 164 -9.45 9.01 -9.22
C ILE A 164 -10.56 7.97 -9.43
N ILE A 165 -10.72 7.45 -10.65
CA ILE A 165 -11.73 6.42 -10.96
C ILE A 165 -11.51 5.18 -10.10
N TRP A 166 -10.25 4.75 -9.92
CA TRP A 166 -9.93 3.62 -9.08
C TRP A 166 -10.22 3.91 -7.59
N LEU A 167 -9.87 5.09 -7.09
CA LEU A 167 -10.13 5.51 -5.72
C LEU A 167 -11.63 5.61 -5.42
N GLN A 168 -12.46 6.03 -6.37
CA GLN A 168 -13.92 6.01 -6.25
C GLN A 168 -14.46 4.59 -6.10
N LYS A 169 -13.93 3.62 -6.86
CA LYS A 169 -14.27 2.19 -6.69
C LYS A 169 -13.88 1.69 -5.31
N LEU A 170 -12.70 2.08 -4.82
CA LEU A 170 -12.24 1.73 -3.49
C LEU A 170 -13.14 2.35 -2.40
N LEU A 171 -13.52 3.62 -2.53
CA LEU A 171 -14.42 4.31 -1.61
C LEU A 171 -15.75 3.57 -1.49
N HIS A 172 -16.35 3.21 -2.63
CA HIS A 172 -17.58 2.43 -2.66
C HIS A 172 -17.42 1.07 -1.95
N HIS A 173 -16.31 0.37 -2.20
CA HIS A 173 -16.01 -0.89 -1.52
C HIS A 173 -15.95 -0.71 0.01
N VAL A 174 -15.22 0.29 0.49
CA VAL A 174 -15.05 0.59 1.92
C VAL A 174 -16.38 1.00 2.56
N GLN A 175 -17.16 1.85 1.92
CA GLN A 175 -18.49 2.26 2.41
C GLN A 175 -19.46 1.07 2.49
N SER A 176 -19.42 0.15 1.52
CA SER A 176 -20.25 -1.06 1.56
C SER A 176 -19.93 -2.00 2.73
N ARG A 177 -18.71 -1.92 3.28
CA ARG A 177 -18.32 -2.67 4.49
C ARG A 177 -18.91 -2.05 5.75
N VAL A 178 -18.96 -0.72 5.84
CA VAL A 178 -19.57 0.02 6.96
C VAL A 178 -21.06 -0.31 7.09
N LEU A 179 -21.77 -0.48 5.97
CA LEU A 179 -23.19 -0.81 5.98
C LEU A 179 -23.50 -2.26 6.40
N LYS A 180 -22.48 -3.13 6.47
CA LYS A 180 -22.63 -4.55 6.81
C LYS A 180 -22.18 -4.89 8.25
N SER A 181 -21.50 -3.97 8.92
CA SER A 181 -21.05 -4.09 10.32
C SER A 181 -22.07 -3.48 11.28
#